data_AF-F7NNP6-F1
#
_entry.id   AF-F7NNP6-F1
#
_cell.length_a   1.000
_cell.length_b   1.000
_cell.length_c   1.000
_cell.angle_alpha   90.00
_cell.angle_beta   90.00
_cell.angle_gamma   90.00
#
_symmetry.space_group_name_H-M   'P 1'
#
loop_
_entity.id
_entity.type
_entity.pdbx_description
1 polymer ?
#
loop_
_entity_poly.entity_id
_entity_poly.type
_entity_poly.pdbx_seq_one_letter_code
_entity_poly.pdbx_strand_id
1 'polypeptide(L)'
;DRKGEFQPRIVKKNQTTLSGDIEEKILSMYAKGMTTSDIEGHIRDIYGIEVSDSTISRVTDKILPLVKEWQVRPLENIYAVVFMDAIHFHVRSEGQIIKKAVYIAIGVQMDGIRDVLGMWVGENESAKFWLG
;
A
#
# COMPACT_ATOMS: atom_id res chain seq x y z
N ASP A 1 44.80 14.95 13.41
CA ASP A 1 44.31 14.63 12.06
C ASP A 1 42.78 14.73 12.04
N ARG A 2 42.29 15.96 11.80
CA ARG A 2 41.09 16.52 12.45
C ARG A 2 40.18 17.22 11.43
N LYS A 3 39.94 16.57 10.27
CA LYS A 3 39.19 17.16 9.16
C LYS A 3 37.80 16.55 8.90
N GLY A 4 37.30 15.62 9.72
CA GLY A 4 35.89 15.20 9.66
C GLY A 4 35.41 14.63 8.31
N GLU A 5 36.32 14.38 7.37
CA GLU A 5 36.09 13.88 6.00
C GLU A 5 35.82 12.37 5.95
N PHE A 6 35.63 11.73 7.11
CA PHE A 6 35.25 10.33 7.15
C PHE A 6 33.79 10.16 6.74
N GLN A 7 33.59 9.62 5.53
CA GLN A 7 32.30 9.15 5.05
C GLN A 7 32.18 7.63 5.29
N PRO A 8 31.48 7.18 6.34
CA PRO A 8 31.24 5.76 6.55
C PRO A 8 30.45 5.16 5.38
N ARG A 9 31.00 4.10 4.77
CA ARG A 9 30.43 3.44 3.59
C ARG A 9 29.29 2.47 3.90
N ILE A 10 29.28 1.91 5.11
CA ILE A 10 28.34 0.84 5.54
C ILE A 10 27.09 1.43 6.21
N VAL A 11 27.25 2.49 7.01
CA VAL A 11 26.16 3.25 7.62
C VAL A 11 26.37 4.71 7.27
N LYS A 12 25.49 5.30 6.46
CA LYS A 12 25.64 6.70 6.05
C LYS A 12 25.50 7.62 7.26
N LYS A 13 26.25 8.72 7.27
CA LYS A 13 26.14 9.76 8.31
C LYS A 13 24.70 10.32 8.28
N ASN A 14 24.01 10.33 9.42
CA ASN A 14 22.59 10.66 9.59
C ASN A 14 21.58 9.65 9.00
N GLN A 15 21.96 8.37 8.88
CA GLN A 15 21.01 7.32 8.52
C GLN A 15 20.06 7.05 9.69
N THR A 16 18.93 7.75 9.71
CA THR A 16 17.78 7.54 10.62
C THR A 16 16.76 6.54 10.06
N THR A 17 17.05 5.97 8.89
CA THR A 17 16.20 5.02 8.20
C THR A 17 16.57 3.60 8.58
N LEU A 18 15.58 2.80 8.97
CA LEU A 18 15.66 1.34 8.99
C LEU A 18 16.39 0.84 7.72
N SER A 19 17.22 -0.19 7.84
CA SER A 19 17.82 -0.85 6.67
C SER A 19 16.73 -1.29 5.69
N GLY A 20 16.97 -1.19 4.38
CA GLY A 20 15.97 -1.48 3.34
C GLY A 20 15.27 -2.84 3.49
N ASP A 21 15.98 -3.86 3.98
CA ASP A 21 15.42 -5.18 4.32
C ASP A 21 14.28 -5.11 5.35
N ILE A 22 14.37 -4.22 6.35
CA ILE A 22 13.32 -4.09 7.37
C ILE A 22 12.10 -3.37 6.78
N GLU A 23 12.29 -2.40 5.90
CA GLU A 23 11.17 -1.73 5.22
C GLU A 23 10.39 -2.71 4.32
N GLU A 24 11.09 -3.57 3.57
CA GLU A 24 10.46 -4.62 2.76
C GLU A 24 9.67 -5.60 3.64
N LYS A 25 10.18 -5.97 4.81
CA LYS A 25 9.46 -6.83 5.76
C LYS A 25 8.24 -6.15 6.37
N ILE A 26 8.34 -4.86 6.72
CA ILE A 26 7.19 -4.06 7.15
C ILE A 26 6.09 -4.09 6.08
N LEU A 27 6.46 -3.83 4.81
CA LEU A 27 5.51 -3.89 3.69
C LEU A 27 4.91 -5.28 3.52
N SER A 28 5.72 -6.34 3.59
CA SER A 28 5.22 -7.72 3.51
C SER A 28 4.26 -8.07 4.63
N MET A 29 4.50 -7.62 5.87
CA MET A 29 3.63 -7.90 7.00
C MET A 29 2.32 -7.11 6.90
N TYR A 30 2.39 -5.85 6.49
CA TYR A 30 1.22 -5.03 6.22
C TYR A 30 0.35 -5.63 5.11
N ALA A 31 0.97 -6.10 4.02
CA ALA A 31 0.26 -6.79 2.93
C ALA A 31 -0.42 -8.11 3.37
N LYS A 32 0.07 -8.74 4.45
CA LYS A 32 -0.53 -9.92 5.07
C LYS A 32 -1.66 -9.59 6.06
N GLY A 33 -2.00 -8.31 6.22
CA GLY A 33 -3.10 -7.85 7.07
C GLY A 33 -2.76 -7.74 8.56
N MET A 34 -1.47 -7.71 8.91
CA MET A 34 -1.05 -7.51 10.30
C MET A 34 -1.32 -6.06 10.71
N THR A 35 -1.74 -5.84 11.96
CA THR A 35 -1.92 -4.48 12.47
C THR A 35 -0.56 -3.82 12.66
N THR A 36 -0.50 -2.50 12.66
CA THR A 36 0.75 -1.77 12.88
C THR A 36 1.38 -2.08 14.24
N SER A 37 0.57 -2.34 15.27
CA SER A 37 1.05 -2.79 16.58
C SER A 37 1.64 -4.21 16.53
N ASP A 38 1.05 -5.13 15.76
CA ASP A 38 1.61 -6.48 15.58
C ASP A 38 2.94 -6.41 14.82
N ILE A 39 3.02 -5.54 13.81
CA ILE A 39 4.25 -5.31 13.02
C ILE A 39 5.36 -4.76 13.92
N GLU A 40 5.06 -3.77 14.77
CA GLU A 40 6.01 -3.25 15.75
C GLU A 40 6.54 -4.37 16.65
N GLY A 41 5.65 -5.19 17.21
CA GLY A 41 6.01 -6.33 18.04
C GLY A 41 6.94 -7.30 17.31
N HIS A 42 6.58 -7.69 16.08
CA HIS A 42 7.39 -8.59 15.27
C HIS A 42 8.77 -8.03 14.93
N ILE A 43 8.89 -6.74 14.64
CA ILE A 43 10.20 -6.12 14.39
C ILE A 43 11.03 -6.11 15.67
N ARG A 44 10.43 -5.78 16.82
CA ARG A 44 11.12 -5.80 18.12
C ARG A 44 11.63 -7.22 18.44
N ASP A 45 10.82 -8.25 18.20
CA ASP A 45 11.18 -9.63 18.53
C ASP A 45 12.30 -10.20 17.65
N ILE A 46 12.27 -9.92 16.34
CA ILE A 46 13.23 -10.48 15.37
C ILE A 46 14.54 -9.68 15.35
N TYR A 47 14.44 -8.36 15.46
CA TYR A 47 15.57 -7.46 15.23
C TYR A 47 16.05 -6.72 16.48
N GLY A 48 15.29 -6.73 17.59
CA GLY A 48 15.61 -5.97 18.79
C GLY A 48 15.49 -4.46 18.61
N ILE A 49 14.79 -4.01 17.56
CA ILE A 49 14.66 -2.60 17.20
C ILE A 49 13.23 -2.15 17.49
N GLU A 50 13.09 -0.97 18.12
CA GLU A 50 11.79 -0.34 18.29
C GLU A 50 11.42 0.52 17.08
N VAL A 51 10.21 0.33 16.56
CA VAL A 51 9.69 1.08 15.42
C VAL A 51 8.32 1.62 15.80
N SER A 52 8.15 2.94 15.75
CA SER A 52 6.86 3.54 16.04
C SER A 52 5.81 3.21 14.97
N ASP A 53 4.54 3.18 15.37
CA ASP A 53 3.37 3.13 14.46
C ASP A 53 3.45 4.18 13.33
N SER A 54 3.89 5.39 13.65
CA SER A 54 4.11 6.46 12.67
C SER A 54 5.23 6.14 11.67
N THR A 55 6.26 5.41 12.08
CA THR A 55 7.33 4.95 11.19
C THR A 55 6.83 3.85 10.27
N ILE A 56 6.05 2.90 10.80
CA ILE A 56 5.40 1.84 10.02
C ILE A 56 4.48 2.47 8.96
N SER A 57 3.61 3.39 9.38
CA SER A 57 2.71 4.12 8.48
C SER A 57 3.47 4.85 7.37
N ARG A 58 4.57 5.55 7.72
CA ARG A 58 5.41 6.23 6.73
C ARG A 58 6.08 5.25 5.75
N VAL A 59 6.47 4.06 6.20
CA VAL A 59 7.03 3.02 5.33
C VAL A 59 5.96 2.47 4.39
N THR A 60 4.75 2.20 4.89
CA THR A 60 3.62 1.74 4.06
C THR A 60 3.18 2.80 3.07
N ASP A 61 3.24 4.09 3.42
CA ASP A 61 2.88 5.17 2.50
C ASP A 61 3.82 5.29 1.29
N LYS A 62 5.03 4.70 1.37
CA LYS A 62 5.97 4.70 0.23
C LYS A 62 5.45 3.93 -0.98
N ILE A 63 4.47 3.04 -0.82
CA ILE A 63 3.86 2.33 -1.95
C ILE A 63 2.77 3.15 -2.66
N LEU A 64 2.30 4.25 -2.08
CA LEU A 64 1.22 5.06 -2.68
C LEU A 64 1.53 5.54 -4.11
N PRO A 65 2.76 5.96 -4.47
CA PRO A 65 3.11 6.26 -5.86
C PRO A 65 2.98 5.04 -6.78
N LEU A 66 3.44 3.86 -6.34
CA LEU A 66 3.33 2.61 -7.11
C LEU A 66 1.88 2.21 -7.33
N VAL A 67 1.01 2.41 -6.34
CA VAL A 67 -0.43 2.18 -6.46
C VAL A 67 -1.03 3.10 -7.52
N LYS A 68 -0.64 4.39 -7.54
CA LYS A 68 -1.11 5.33 -8.57
C LYS A 68 -0.63 4.94 -9.96
N GLU A 69 0.62 4.55 -10.11
CA GLU A 69 1.17 4.06 -11.38
C GLU A 69 0.42 2.82 -11.86
N TRP A 70 0.14 1.87 -10.94
CA TRP A 70 -0.65 0.69 -11.25
C TRP A 70 -2.09 1.02 -11.66
N GLN A 71 -2.73 2.03 -11.04
CA GLN A 71 -4.08 2.48 -11.39
C GLN A 71 -4.19 3.09 -12.79
N VAL A 72 -3.11 3.69 -13.31
CA VAL A 72 -3.08 4.33 -14.64
C VAL A 72 -2.33 3.52 -15.69
N ARG A 73 -1.95 2.28 -15.37
CA ARG A 73 -1.23 1.41 -16.31
C ARG A 73 -2.11 1.13 -17.55
N PRO A 74 -1.50 0.95 -18.74
CA PRO A 74 -2.25 0.55 -19.91
C PRO A 74 -2.89 -0.83 -19.68
N LEU A 75 -4.16 -0.96 -20.10
CA LEU A 75 -4.90 -2.21 -20.10
C LEU A 75 -4.89 -2.83 -21.49
N GLU A 76 -5.18 -4.14 -21.58
CA GLU A 76 -5.41 -4.80 -22.86
C GLU A 76 -6.60 -4.19 -23.62
N ASN A 77 -6.53 -4.24 -24.95
CA ASN A 77 -7.56 -3.67 -25.81
C ASN A 77 -8.90 -4.44 -25.74
N ILE A 78 -8.86 -5.75 -25.48
CA ILE A 78 -10.04 -6.63 -25.49
C ILE A 78 -9.97 -7.59 -24.31
N TYR A 79 -11.08 -7.67 -23.57
CA TYR A 79 -11.33 -8.68 -22.55
C TYR A 79 -12.55 -9.50 -22.96
N ALA A 80 -12.49 -10.82 -22.75
CA ALA A 80 -13.60 -11.72 -23.05
C ALA A 80 -14.82 -11.43 -22.17
N VAL A 81 -14.58 -11.17 -20.87
CA VAL A 81 -15.60 -10.80 -19.88
C VAL A 81 -14.99 -9.83 -18.88
N VAL A 82 -15.80 -8.89 -18.38
CA VAL A 82 -15.44 -8.03 -17.25
C VAL A 82 -16.47 -8.19 -16.15
N PHE A 83 -15.99 -8.43 -14.93
CA PHE A 83 -16.78 -8.48 -13.71
C PHE A 83 -16.58 -7.21 -12.90
N MET A 84 -17.62 -6.82 -12.17
CA MET A 84 -17.57 -5.72 -11.23
C MET A 84 -18.14 -6.17 -9.90
N ASP A 85 -17.38 -5.94 -8.84
CA ASP A 85 -17.77 -6.28 -7.46
C ASP A 85 -17.59 -5.05 -6.55
N ALA A 86 -18.29 -5.06 -5.41
CA ALA A 86 -18.27 -3.97 -4.44
C ALA A 86 -18.10 -4.51 -3.01
N ILE A 87 -16.98 -4.16 -2.37
CA ILE A 87 -16.70 -4.53 -0.97
C ILE A 87 -16.96 -3.33 -0.08
N HIS A 88 -17.80 -3.52 0.94
CA HIS A 88 -18.14 -2.45 1.88
C HIS A 88 -17.31 -2.52 3.15
N PHE A 89 -16.80 -1.37 3.60
CA PHE A 89 -15.96 -1.26 4.80
C PHE A 89 -16.28 0.03 5.55
N HIS A 90 -16.01 0.00 6.86
CA HIS A 90 -16.22 1.15 7.74
C HIS A 90 -14.93 1.96 7.82
N VAL A 91 -15.03 3.25 7.49
CA VAL A 91 -13.91 4.19 7.51
C VAL A 91 -14.23 5.31 8.49
N ARG A 92 -13.24 5.71 9.28
CA ARG A 92 -13.35 6.93 10.08
C ARG A 92 -13.05 8.13 9.19
N SER A 93 -14.02 9.01 8.99
CA SER A 93 -13.90 10.26 8.24
C SER A 93 -14.50 11.39 9.08
N GLU A 94 -13.77 12.48 9.27
CA GLU A 94 -14.23 13.66 10.03
C GLU A 94 -14.80 13.31 11.43
N GLY A 95 -14.20 12.33 12.11
CA GLY A 95 -14.62 11.89 13.44
C GLY A 95 -15.85 10.96 13.46
N GLN A 96 -16.48 10.68 12.32
CA GLN A 96 -17.59 9.75 12.20
C GLN A 96 -17.18 8.46 11.49
N ILE A 97 -17.82 7.35 11.83
CA ILE A 97 -17.65 6.09 11.11
C ILE A 97 -18.67 6.06 9.98
N ILE A 98 -18.17 6.11 8.73
CA ILE A 98 -18.99 6.04 7.52
C ILE A 98 -18.72 4.73 6.78
N LYS A 99 -19.75 4.19 6.14
CA LYS A 99 -19.63 3.01 5.27
C LYS A 99 -19.21 3.47 3.87
N LYS A 100 -18.04 3.04 3.40
CA LYS A 100 -17.59 3.25 2.01
C LYS A 100 -17.62 1.92 1.25
N ALA A 101 -17.73 2.00 -0.07
CA ALA A 101 -17.65 0.84 -0.96
C ALA A 101 -16.37 0.95 -1.81
N VAL A 102 -15.61 -0.13 -1.93
CA VAL A 102 -14.53 -0.27 -2.91
C VAL A 102 -15.09 -1.09 -4.05
N TYR A 103 -15.14 -0.49 -5.22
CA TYR A 103 -15.49 -1.15 -6.45
C TYR A 103 -14.23 -1.73 -7.09
N ILE A 104 -14.32 -2.99 -7.51
CA ILE A 104 -13.22 -3.73 -8.13
C ILE A 104 -13.68 -4.20 -9.50
N ALA A 105 -12.93 -3.84 -10.55
CA ALA A 105 -13.14 -4.36 -11.90
C ALA A 105 -12.13 -5.48 -12.18
N ILE A 106 -12.62 -6.64 -12.62
CA ILE A 106 -11.80 -7.81 -12.94
C ILE A 106 -12.09 -8.23 -14.38
N GLY A 107 -11.10 -8.17 -15.24
CA GLY A 107 -11.18 -8.61 -16.63
C GLY A 107 -10.65 -10.03 -16.80
N VAL A 108 -11.25 -10.79 -17.71
CA VAL A 108 -10.69 -12.06 -18.20
C VAL A 108 -10.22 -11.83 -19.62
N GLN A 109 -8.92 -12.01 -19.86
CA GLN A 109 -8.31 -11.89 -21.18
C GLN A 109 -8.75 -13.04 -22.10
N MET A 110 -8.45 -12.92 -23.39
CA MET A 110 -8.84 -13.92 -24.40
C MET A 110 -8.18 -15.29 -24.21
N ASP A 111 -7.05 -15.34 -23.49
CA ASP A 111 -6.34 -16.56 -23.10
C ASP A 111 -6.81 -17.14 -21.76
N GLY A 112 -7.81 -16.50 -21.12
CA GLY A 112 -8.39 -16.92 -19.84
C GLY A 112 -7.68 -16.35 -18.60
N ILE A 113 -6.64 -15.52 -18.75
CA ILE A 113 -5.96 -14.89 -17.61
C ILE A 113 -6.87 -13.83 -16.98
N ARG A 114 -7.00 -13.86 -15.65
CA ARG A 114 -7.74 -12.84 -14.90
C ARG A 114 -6.80 -11.70 -14.51
N ASP A 115 -7.23 -10.48 -14.74
CA ASP A 115 -6.51 -9.26 -14.35
C ASP A 115 -7.42 -8.30 -13.58
N VAL A 116 -6.89 -7.66 -12.54
CA VAL A 116 -7.59 -6.60 -11.82
C VAL A 116 -7.34 -5.30 -12.59
N LEU A 117 -8.40 -4.80 -13.22
CA LEU A 117 -8.34 -3.64 -14.11
C LEU A 117 -8.27 -2.32 -13.36
N GLY A 118 -8.84 -2.30 -12.16
CA GLY A 118 -8.81 -1.13 -11.29
C GLY A 118 -9.64 -1.31 -10.03
N MET A 119 -9.40 -0.38 -9.09
CA MET A 119 -10.10 -0.30 -7.82
C MET A 119 -10.42 1.16 -7.51
N TRP A 120 -11.66 1.43 -7.15
CA TRP A 120 -12.13 2.78 -6.85
C TRP A 120 -12.93 2.82 -5.55
N VAL A 121 -12.62 3.79 -4.69
CA VAL A 121 -13.39 4.02 -3.46
C VAL A 121 -14.55 4.95 -3.79
N GLY A 122 -15.77 4.44 -3.72
CA GLY A 122 -16.98 5.22 -3.87
C GLY A 122 -17.43 5.85 -2.56
N GLU A 123 -17.79 7.13 -2.60
CA GLU A 123 -18.35 7.86 -1.45
C GLU A 123 -19.87 7.76 -1.36
N ASN A 124 -20.56 7.44 -2.47
CA ASN A 124 -22.01 7.20 -2.53
C ASN A 124 -22.41 6.44 -3.80
N GLU A 125 -23.49 5.67 -3.73
CA GLU A 125 -24.15 4.95 -4.84
C GLU A 125 -24.79 5.93 -5.85
N SER A 126 -24.00 6.79 -6.49
CA SER A 126 -24.50 7.71 -7.51
C SER A 126 -23.99 7.32 -8.90
N ALA A 127 -24.89 7.29 -9.88
CA ALA A 127 -24.56 6.97 -11.27
C ALA A 127 -23.46 7.87 -11.87
N LYS A 128 -23.26 9.08 -11.32
CA LYS A 128 -22.19 10.00 -11.71
C LYS A 128 -20.79 9.45 -11.44
N PHE A 129 -20.63 8.59 -10.44
CA PHE A 129 -19.33 7.98 -10.11
C PHE A 129 -18.80 7.08 -11.23
N TRP A 130 -19.68 6.52 -12.06
CA TRP A 130 -19.31 5.60 -13.15
C TRP A 130 -19.03 6.32 -14.49
N LEU A 131 -19.38 7.59 -14.61
CA LEU A 131 -19.32 8.36 -15.85
C LEU A 131 -18.20 9.42 -15.85
N GLY A 132 -17.41 9.50 -14.77
CA GLY A 132 -16.41 10.54 -14.53
C GLY A 132 -14.98 10.03 -14.62
#